data_AF-A0A2G2GDJ7-F1
#
_entry.id   AF-A0A2G2GDJ7-F1
#
_cell.length_a   1.000
_cell.length_b   1.000
_cell.length_c   1.000
_cell.angle_alpha   90.00
_cell.angle_beta   90.00
_cell.angle_gamma   90.00
#
_symmetry.space_group_name_H-M   'P 1'
#
loop_
_entity.id
_entity.type
_entity.pdbx_description
1 polymer ?
#
loop_
_entity_poly.entity_id
_entity_poly.type
_entity_poly.pdbx_seq_one_letter_code
_entity_poly.pdbx_strand_id
1 'polypeptide(L)'
;MKQLSEKKNIILIGGKGEEAYFKELQPYPKNVIDLSGKNNLTELISIIQNAKALITTDTGPAHIASATATTVYCLIGPTNPTSTGPYKTPFNEVHIISKNLDCSPCYYLPHIKECKDNICMKEITVENVLSTIKASL
;
A
#
# COMPACT_ATOMS: atom_id res chain seq x y z
N MET A 1 0.18 -1.48 -11.42
CA MET A 1 1.42 -2.11 -11.95
C MET A 1 1.67 -1.79 -13.42
N LYS A 2 0.89 -2.32 -14.38
CA LYS A 2 1.13 -2.15 -15.84
C LYS A 2 1.41 -0.71 -16.27
N GLN A 3 0.57 0.24 -15.84
CA GLN A 3 0.70 1.65 -16.19
C GLN A 3 1.96 2.33 -15.60
N LEU A 4 2.43 1.90 -14.42
CA LEU A 4 3.63 2.47 -13.80
C LEU A 4 4.92 1.84 -14.37
N SER A 5 4.88 0.56 -14.74
CA SER A 5 6.06 -0.18 -15.22
C SER A 5 6.59 0.29 -16.58
N GLU A 6 5.82 1.11 -17.30
CA GLU A 6 6.27 1.77 -18.54
C GLU A 6 7.40 2.77 -18.29
N LYS A 7 7.44 3.38 -17.11
CA LYS A 7 8.38 4.47 -16.78
C LYS A 7 9.20 4.25 -15.51
N LYS A 8 8.84 3.26 -14.70
CA LYS A 8 9.44 3.02 -13.38
C LYS A 8 9.72 1.53 -13.20
N ASN A 9 10.79 1.21 -12.46
CA ASN A 9 11.00 -0.14 -11.96
C ASN A 9 10.07 -0.37 -10.76
N ILE A 10 9.44 -1.54 -10.71
CA ILE A 10 8.52 -1.93 -9.64
C ILE A 10 9.08 -3.15 -8.93
N ILE A 11 9.10 -3.09 -7.61
CA ILE A 11 9.42 -4.23 -6.75
C ILE A 11 8.13 -4.62 -6.04
N LEU A 12 7.72 -5.88 -6.19
CA LEU A 12 6.64 -6.45 -5.40
C LEU A 12 7.24 -7.03 -4.12
N ILE A 13 6.67 -6.62 -2.98
CA ILE A 13 7.04 -7.10 -1.65
C ILE A 13 5.84 -7.82 -1.05
N GLY A 14 6.11 -8.88 -0.31
CA GLY A 14 5.11 -9.71 0.36
C GLY A 14 5.78 -10.67 1.34
N GLY A 15 5.06 -11.05 2.38
CA GLY A 15 5.53 -11.99 3.39
C GLY A 15 5.64 -13.42 2.86
N LYS A 16 6.22 -14.31 3.68
CA LYS A 16 6.18 -15.76 3.42
C LYS A 16 4.72 -16.23 3.44
N GLY A 17 4.33 -17.02 2.45
CA GLY A 17 2.95 -17.50 2.29
C GLY A 17 2.09 -16.65 1.36
N GLU A 18 2.54 -15.46 0.94
CA GLU A 18 1.81 -14.59 0.01
C GLU A 18 2.23 -14.81 -1.46
N GLU A 19 3.16 -15.72 -1.74
CA GLU A 19 3.72 -15.92 -3.08
C GLU A 19 2.65 -16.34 -4.11
N ALA A 20 1.65 -17.10 -3.66
CA ALA A 20 0.54 -17.52 -4.51
C ALA A 20 -0.29 -16.32 -5.01
N TYR A 21 -0.52 -15.33 -4.14
CA TYR A 21 -1.27 -14.12 -4.48
C TYR A 21 -0.56 -13.33 -5.60
N PHE A 22 0.76 -13.16 -5.49
CA PHE A 22 1.52 -12.43 -6.49
C PHE A 22 1.67 -13.23 -7.80
N LYS A 23 1.79 -14.57 -7.74
CA LYS A 23 1.81 -15.42 -8.94
C LYS A 23 0.58 -15.23 -9.83
N GLU A 24 -0.59 -14.96 -9.27
CA GLU A 24 -1.81 -14.70 -10.05
C GLU A 24 -1.72 -13.42 -10.92
N LEU A 25 -0.79 -12.51 -10.60
CA LEU A 25 -0.57 -11.27 -11.34
C LEU A 25 0.36 -11.43 -12.56
N GLN A 26 0.87 -12.65 -12.81
CA GLN A 26 1.74 -12.96 -13.93
C GLN A 26 0.98 -13.02 -15.28
N PRO A 27 1.65 -12.79 -16.43
CA PRO A 27 3.07 -12.46 -16.56
C PRO A 27 3.37 -11.02 -16.12
N TYR A 28 4.50 -10.86 -15.45
CA TYR A 28 4.99 -9.55 -15.06
C TYR A 28 5.58 -8.78 -16.25
N PRO A 29 5.35 -7.45 -16.33
CA PRO A 29 6.13 -6.60 -17.23
C PRO A 29 7.63 -6.70 -16.93
N LYS A 30 8.48 -6.47 -17.93
CA LYS A 30 9.95 -6.60 -17.82
C LYS A 30 10.58 -5.82 -16.66
N ASN A 31 10.00 -4.66 -16.31
CA ASN A 31 10.51 -3.78 -15.25
C ASN A 31 9.91 -4.09 -13.86
N VAL A 32 9.31 -5.26 -13.68
CA VAL A 32 8.73 -5.69 -12.41
C VAL A 32 9.51 -6.88 -11.85
N ILE A 33 9.95 -6.76 -10.60
CA ILE A 33 10.68 -7.81 -9.87
C ILE A 33 9.82 -8.25 -8.69
N ASP A 34 9.54 -9.54 -8.59
CA ASP A 34 8.79 -10.13 -7.50
C ASP A 34 9.71 -10.73 -6.42
N LEU A 35 9.71 -10.07 -5.25
CA LEU A 35 10.46 -10.46 -4.07
C LEU A 35 9.56 -11.00 -2.94
N SER A 36 8.30 -11.32 -3.22
CA SER A 36 7.38 -11.91 -2.24
C SER A 36 7.96 -13.21 -1.65
N GLY A 37 7.94 -13.34 -0.32
CA GLY A 37 8.49 -14.49 0.41
C GLY A 37 10.03 -14.62 0.37
N LYS A 38 10.74 -13.72 -0.32
CA LYS A 38 12.19 -13.83 -0.58
C LYS A 38 13.04 -12.87 0.25
N ASN A 39 12.45 -12.14 1.18
CA ASN A 39 13.15 -11.19 2.04
C ASN A 39 12.84 -11.45 3.53
N ASN A 40 13.82 -11.16 4.37
CA ASN A 40 13.64 -11.01 5.81
C ASN A 40 13.33 -9.54 6.17
N LEU A 41 13.06 -9.26 7.45
CA LEU A 41 12.68 -7.92 7.89
C LEU A 41 13.75 -6.85 7.58
N THR A 42 15.04 -7.15 7.78
CA THR A 42 16.12 -6.21 7.51
C THR A 42 16.24 -5.91 6.03
N GLU A 43 16.09 -6.93 5.18
CA GLU A 43 16.08 -6.78 3.72
C GLU A 43 14.86 -5.97 3.26
N LEU A 44 13.68 -6.22 3.84
CA LEU A 44 12.47 -5.45 3.57
C LEU A 44 12.66 -3.96 3.88
N ILE A 45 13.24 -3.64 5.04
CA ILE A 45 13.55 -2.26 5.42
C ILE A 45 14.49 -1.62 4.39
N SER A 46 15.55 -2.33 3.99
CA SER A 46 16.50 -1.83 2.99
C SER A 46 15.83 -1.59 1.63
N ILE A 47 14.98 -2.50 1.17
CA ILE A 47 14.21 -2.35 -0.07
C ILE A 47 13.33 -1.10 -0.01
N ILE A 48 12.59 -0.92 1.08
CA ILE A 48 11.67 0.22 1.26
C ILE A 48 12.45 1.54 1.35
N GLN A 49 13.54 1.58 2.12
CA GLN A 49 14.38 2.78 2.29
C GLN A 49 14.99 3.27 0.97
N ASN A 50 15.31 2.36 0.05
CA ASN A 50 15.88 2.69 -1.25
C ASN A 50 14.84 2.91 -2.36
N ALA A 51 13.54 2.72 -2.07
CA ALA A 51 12.47 2.99 -3.00
C ALA A 51 12.17 4.49 -3.08
N LYS A 52 11.73 4.97 -4.25
CA LYS A 52 11.22 6.35 -4.39
C LYS A 52 9.88 6.54 -3.71
N ALA A 53 9.06 5.50 -3.69
CA ALA A 53 7.77 5.49 -3.04
C ALA A 53 7.32 4.05 -2.78
N LEU A 54 6.48 3.88 -1.77
CA LEU A 54 5.75 2.64 -1.48
C LEU A 54 4.25 2.86 -1.69
N ILE A 55 3.59 1.94 -2.40
CA ILE A 55 2.13 1.87 -2.50
C ILE A 55 1.71 0.59 -1.76
N THR A 56 0.91 0.72 -0.72
CA THR A 56 0.53 -0.41 0.14
C THR A 56 -0.81 -0.19 0.83
N THR A 57 -1.35 -1.21 1.48
CA THR A 57 -2.43 -1.10 2.46
C THR A 57 -1.86 -0.84 3.87
N ASP A 58 -2.75 -0.54 4.82
CA ASP A 58 -2.44 -0.38 6.25
C ASP A 58 -1.83 -1.64 6.88
N THR A 59 -0.51 -1.78 6.77
CA THR A 59 0.29 -2.95 7.17
C THR A 59 1.70 -2.51 7.58
N GLY A 60 2.48 -3.40 8.19
CA GLY A 60 3.87 -3.15 8.62
C GLY A 60 4.75 -2.36 7.63
N PRO A 61 4.79 -2.71 6.32
CA PRO A 61 5.52 -1.95 5.30
C PRO A 61 5.18 -0.46 5.24
N ALA A 62 3.92 -0.06 5.47
CA ALA A 62 3.52 1.34 5.46
C ALA A 62 4.24 2.12 6.57
N HIS A 63 4.34 1.55 7.76
CA HIS A 63 5.03 2.14 8.90
C HIS A 63 6.55 2.16 8.71
N ILE A 64 7.11 1.13 8.08
CA ILE A 64 8.54 1.11 7.72
C ILE A 64 8.85 2.28 6.78
N ALA A 65 8.07 2.47 5.71
CA ALA A 65 8.26 3.57 4.78
C ALA A 65 8.18 4.94 5.49
N SER A 66 7.19 5.10 6.37
CA SER A 66 7.05 6.28 7.21
C SER A 66 8.28 6.55 8.09
N ALA A 67 8.86 5.51 8.68
CA ALA A 67 10.02 5.59 9.57
C ALA A 67 11.34 5.82 8.81
N THR A 68 11.45 5.30 7.58
CA THR A 68 12.63 5.48 6.71
C THR A 68 12.54 6.73 5.82
N ALA A 69 11.52 7.57 6.02
CA ALA A 69 11.22 8.75 5.20
C ALA A 69 11.01 8.45 3.70
N THR A 70 10.61 7.22 3.38
CA THR A 70 10.17 6.84 2.04
C THR A 70 8.73 7.32 1.84
N THR A 71 8.45 8.05 0.75
CA THR A 71 7.07 8.49 0.42
C THR A 71 6.13 7.29 0.40
N VAL A 72 5.05 7.32 1.18
CA VAL A 72 4.09 6.21 1.28
C VAL A 72 2.69 6.64 0.85
N TYR A 73 2.11 5.87 -0.07
CA TYR A 73 0.71 5.95 -0.47
C TYR A 73 -0.03 4.76 0.15
N CYS A 74 -0.73 5.03 1.27
CA CYS A 74 -1.41 4.02 2.07
C CYS A 74 -2.90 3.98 1.73
N LEU A 75 -3.37 2.85 1.20
CA LEU A 75 -4.77 2.58 0.89
C LEU A 75 -5.49 2.16 2.17
N ILE A 76 -6.48 2.94 2.61
CA ILE A 76 -7.20 2.71 3.87
C ILE A 76 -8.71 2.66 3.63
N GLY A 77 -9.31 1.53 3.99
CA GLY A 77 -10.74 1.28 3.88
C GLY A 77 -11.41 1.21 5.25
N PRO A 78 -11.31 0.11 6.01
CA PRO A 78 -12.08 -0.07 7.25
C PRO A 78 -11.46 0.53 8.51
N THR A 79 -10.14 0.74 8.54
CA THR A 79 -9.41 1.22 9.71
C THR A 79 -9.40 2.75 9.78
N ASN A 80 -9.21 3.30 10.99
CA ASN A 80 -9.08 4.75 11.16
C ASN A 80 -7.63 5.18 10.85
N PRO A 81 -7.39 5.96 9.78
CA PRO A 81 -6.04 6.36 9.38
C PRO A 81 -5.30 7.18 10.44
N THR A 82 -6.02 7.88 11.32
CA THR A 82 -5.43 8.67 12.42
C THR A 82 -4.89 7.76 13.52
N SER A 83 -5.45 6.55 13.66
CA SER A 83 -5.09 5.60 14.73
C SER A 83 -4.11 4.53 14.26
N THR A 84 -4.28 4.01 13.04
CA THR A 84 -3.51 2.86 12.53
C THR A 84 -2.64 3.20 11.34
N GLY A 85 -2.85 4.34 10.67
CA GLY A 85 -2.06 4.70 9.50
C GLY A 85 -0.59 4.99 9.80
N PRO A 86 0.27 5.02 8.77
CA PRO A 86 1.66 5.46 8.92
C PRO A 86 1.76 6.88 9.52
N TYR A 87 2.63 7.03 10.51
CA TYR A 87 2.71 8.26 11.30
C TYR A 87 3.38 9.41 10.53
N LYS A 88 2.60 10.45 10.22
CA LYS A 88 3.08 11.63 9.49
C LYS A 88 3.83 12.59 10.42
N THR A 89 5.02 13.01 9.98
CA THR A 89 5.86 14.01 10.64
C THR A 89 6.25 15.10 9.63
N PRO A 90 6.87 16.21 10.07
CA PRO A 90 7.43 17.19 9.14
C PRO A 90 8.57 16.67 8.25
N PHE A 91 9.11 15.48 8.54
CA PHE A 91 10.29 14.91 7.88
C PHE A 91 9.98 13.72 6.96
N ASN A 92 8.71 13.37 6.78
CA ASN A 92 8.29 12.29 5.89
C ASN A 92 7.07 12.68 5.04
N GLU A 93 6.82 11.92 3.99
CA GLU A 93 5.69 12.14 3.08
C GLU A 93 4.73 10.95 3.17
N VAL A 94 3.57 11.21 3.76
CA VAL A 94 2.49 10.22 3.94
C VAL A 94 1.24 10.72 3.23
N HIS A 95 0.74 9.89 2.31
CA HIS A 95 -0.50 10.07 1.58
C HIS A 95 -1.48 8.96 1.94
N ILE A 96 -2.57 9.33 2.62
CA ILE A 96 -3.66 8.41 2.90
C ILE A 96 -4.66 8.49 1.75
N ILE A 97 -4.92 7.35 1.11
CA ILE A 97 -5.92 7.23 0.05
C ILE A 97 -7.09 6.43 0.61
N SER A 98 -8.19 7.13 0.85
CA SER A 98 -9.44 6.56 1.35
C SER A 98 -10.62 7.21 0.65
N LYS A 99 -11.73 6.48 0.55
CA LYS A 99 -12.99 7.01 0.00
C LYS A 99 -13.83 7.75 1.05
N ASN A 100 -13.47 7.67 2.33
CA ASN A 100 -14.16 8.35 3.43
C ASN A 100 -15.69 8.15 3.38
N LEU A 101 -16.12 6.91 3.16
CA LEU A 101 -17.54 6.55 3.10
C LEU A 101 -18.15 6.57 4.50
N ASP A 102 -19.46 6.86 4.61
CA ASP A 102 -20.17 6.90 5.90
C ASP A 102 -20.08 5.59 6.71
N CYS A 103 -19.90 4.45 6.03
CA CYS A 103 -19.73 3.14 6.67
C CYS A 103 -18.31 2.88 7.20
N SER A 104 -17.39 3.84 7.09
CA SER A 104 -15.99 3.73 7.50
C SER A 104 -15.53 4.98 8.28
N PRO A 105 -14.69 4.83 9.33
CA PRO A 105 -14.01 3.62 9.79
C PRO A 105 -14.92 2.70 10.61
N CYS A 106 -14.88 1.40 10.34
CA CYS A 106 -15.71 0.39 10.99
C CYS A 106 -14.94 -0.73 11.68
N TYR A 107 -13.60 -0.79 11.52
CA TYR A 107 -12.79 -1.94 11.96
C TYR A 107 -13.00 -2.35 13.43
N TYR A 108 -13.18 -1.36 14.32
CA TYR A 108 -13.38 -1.59 15.75
C TYR A 108 -14.85 -1.46 16.19
N LEU A 109 -15.78 -1.33 15.24
CA LEU A 109 -17.21 -1.18 15.50
C LEU A 109 -17.95 -2.50 15.31
N PRO A 110 -18.99 -2.82 16.10
CA PRO A 110 -19.70 -4.10 16.00
C PRO A 110 -20.24 -4.42 14.60
N HIS A 111 -20.67 -3.39 13.86
CA HIS A 111 -21.27 -3.54 12.54
C HIS A 111 -20.28 -3.98 11.45
N ILE A 112 -18.96 -4.03 11.69
CA ILE A 112 -18.04 -4.63 10.70
C ILE A 112 -18.39 -6.09 10.40
N LYS A 113 -18.95 -6.81 11.38
CA LYS A 113 -19.42 -8.19 11.20
C LYS A 113 -20.62 -8.29 10.24
N GLU A 114 -21.32 -7.19 10.02
CA GLU A 114 -22.45 -7.07 9.10
C GLU A 114 -22.01 -6.60 7.71
N CYS A 115 -20.73 -6.24 7.55
CA CYS A 115 -20.16 -5.80 6.27
C CYS A 115 -20.18 -6.96 5.26
N LYS A 116 -21.17 -6.93 4.37
CA LYS A 116 -21.30 -7.90 3.27
C LYS A 116 -20.40 -7.59 2.09
N ASP A 117 -20.05 -6.32 1.93
CA ASP A 117 -19.24 -5.85 0.82
C ASP A 117 -18.27 -4.74 1.28
N ASN A 118 -16.98 -4.95 1.06
CA ASN A 118 -15.91 -4.03 1.43
C ASN A 118 -15.78 -2.88 0.42
N ILE A 119 -16.90 -2.19 0.17
CA ILE A 119 -16.99 -1.06 -0.78
C ILE A 119 -15.97 0.04 -0.46
N CYS A 120 -15.62 0.23 0.82
CA CYS A 120 -14.61 1.18 1.25
C CYS A 120 -13.22 0.94 0.64
N MET A 121 -12.88 -0.31 0.31
CA MET A 121 -11.66 -0.67 -0.42
C MET A 121 -11.90 -0.76 -1.93
N LYS A 122 -13.01 -1.39 -2.35
CA LYS A 122 -13.31 -1.61 -3.78
C LYS A 122 -13.50 -0.31 -4.57
N GLU A 123 -14.01 0.73 -3.91
CA GLU A 123 -14.20 2.05 -4.51
C GLU A 123 -12.89 2.82 -4.67
N ILE A 124 -11.77 2.38 -4.08
CA ILE A 124 -10.45 2.96 -4.31
C ILE A 124 -9.95 2.49 -5.69
N THR A 125 -10.21 3.29 -6.73
CA THR A 125 -9.88 2.90 -8.10
C THR A 125 -8.41 3.15 -8.43
N VAL A 126 -7.93 2.49 -9.49
CA VAL A 126 -6.57 2.70 -10.01
C VAL A 126 -6.33 4.17 -10.37
N GLU A 127 -7.33 4.85 -10.91
CA GLU A 127 -7.27 6.27 -11.27
C GLU A 127 -7.13 7.15 -10.03
N ASN A 128 -7.83 6.84 -8.93
CA ASN A 128 -7.67 7.54 -7.66
C ASN A 128 -6.24 7.40 -7.14
N VAL A 129 -5.66 6.21 -7.23
CA VAL A 129 -4.28 5.96 -6.82
C VAL A 129 -3.27 6.71 -7.69
N LEU A 130 -3.41 6.61 -9.02
CA LEU A 130 -2.45 7.20 -9.95
C LEU A 130 -2.52 8.73 -10.00
N SER A 131 -3.69 9.34 -9.82
CA SER A 131 -3.82 10.79 -9.72
C SER A 131 -3.11 11.34 -8.49
N THR A 132 -3.20 10.65 -7.36
CA THR A 132 -2.47 10.99 -6.13
C THR A 132 -0.96 10.90 -6.34
N ILE A 133 -0.49 9.81 -6.96
CA ILE A 133 0.94 9.58 -7.19
C ILE A 133 1.56 10.62 -8.15
N LYS A 134 0.86 10.97 -9.24
CA LYS A 134 1.37 11.93 -10.24
C LYS A 134 1.55 13.34 -9.69
N ALA A 135 0.86 13.72 -8.61
CA ALA A 135 1.07 15.00 -7.96
C ALA A 135 2.43 15.09 -7.23
N SER A 136 3.06 13.94 -6.95
CA SER A 136 4.23 13.79 -6.07
C SER A 136 5.43 13.09 -6.72
N LEU A 137 5.35 12.64 -7.98
CA LEU A 137 6.41 11.89 -8.71
C LEU A 137 6.72 12.46 -10.10
#